data_AF-A0A2R5LCE9-F1
#
_entry.id   AF-A0A2R5LCE9-F1
#
_cell.length_a   1.000
_cell.length_b   1.000
_cell.length_c   1.000
_cell.angle_alpha   90.00
_cell.angle_beta   90.00
_cell.angle_gamma   90.00
#
_symmetry.space_group_name_H-M   'P 1'
#
loop_
_entity.id
_entity.type
_entity.pdbx_description
1 polymer ?
#
loop_
_entity_poly.entity_id
_entity_poly.type
_entity_poly.pdbx_seq_one_letter_code
_entity_poly.pdbx_strand_id
1 'polypeptide(L)'
;ISIFTCVMTTTSRTHRFAVVSDDRRHETAFATLALEKIDEWVNENVPVYAECLYISDGASAHIKNRNQAFEISRTPRIRKWLFSAPGHDKNACDDVVVVVKHFTTVHNFRCSPVDVIQTADDLVSNLRSRWPNVVLIHVLRSD
;
A
#
# COMPACT_ATOMS: atom_id res chain seq x y z
N ILE A 1 -0.20 -13.67 1.92
CA ILE A 1 0.15 -12.23 1.98
C ILE A 1 0.49 -11.67 0.61
N SER A 2 -0.39 -10.82 0.09
CA SER A 2 -0.18 -9.88 -1.01
C SER A 2 0.01 -8.48 -0.43
N ILE A 3 0.82 -7.65 -1.08
CA ILE A 3 1.17 -6.31 -0.59
C ILE A 3 1.03 -5.33 -1.74
N PHE A 4 0.25 -4.28 -1.51
CA PHE A 4 0.11 -3.14 -2.40
C PHE A 4 0.79 -1.93 -1.75
N THR A 5 1.74 -1.30 -2.45
CA THR A 5 2.43 -0.12 -1.96
C THR A 5 2.08 1.11 -2.76
N CYS A 6 1.93 2.22 -2.05
CA CYS A 6 1.63 3.50 -2.64
C CYS A 6 2.29 4.62 -1.84
N VAL A 7 2.79 5.62 -2.53
CA VAL A 7 3.24 6.87 -1.93
C VAL A 7 2.27 7.97 -2.35
N MET A 8 1.61 8.59 -1.39
CA MET A 8 0.78 9.76 -1.62
C MET A 8 1.54 10.99 -1.17
N THR A 9 1.62 12.01 -2.03
CA THR A 9 2.19 13.30 -1.68
C THR A 9 1.11 14.38 -1.79
N THR A 10 0.96 15.15 -0.73
CA THR A 10 0.18 16.40 -0.70
C THR A 10 1.16 17.57 -0.73
N THR A 11 0.64 18.80 -0.81
CA THR A 11 1.47 20.02 -0.73
C THR A 11 2.21 20.16 0.60
N SER A 12 1.73 19.52 1.68
CA SER A 12 2.29 19.65 3.02
C SER A 12 3.08 18.42 3.49
N ARG A 13 2.72 17.22 3.01
CA ARG A 13 3.30 15.97 3.52
C ARG A 13 3.23 14.82 2.52
N THR A 14 4.23 13.94 2.62
CA THR A 14 4.25 12.63 1.97
C THR A 14 3.87 11.53 2.95
N HIS A 15 2.95 10.67 2.53
CA HIS A 15 2.49 9.47 3.21
C HIS A 15 2.89 8.24 2.40
N ARG A 16 3.36 7.20 3.10
CA ARG A 16 3.73 5.92 2.50
C ARG A 16 2.75 4.87 3.00
N PHE A 17 2.19 4.09 2.10
CA PHE A 17 1.19 3.08 2.39
C PHE A 17 1.69 1.71 2.01
N ALA A 18 1.41 0.75 2.87
CA ALA A 18 1.53 -0.67 2.58
C ALA A 18 0.21 -1.32 3.00
N VAL A 19 -0.60 -1.66 2.00
CA VAL A 19 -1.85 -2.38 2.20
C VAL A 19 -1.54 -3.86 2.05
N VAL A 20 -2.00 -4.68 2.99
CA VAL A 20 -1.71 -6.11 3.03
C VAL A 20 -2.98 -6.92 3.12
N SER A 21 -2.99 -8.06 2.43
CA SER A 21 -4.11 -9.02 2.48
C SER A 21 -3.59 -10.44 2.36
N ASP A 22 -4.33 -11.41 2.92
CA ASP A 22 -4.04 -12.82 2.71
C ASP A 22 -4.53 -13.36 1.37
N ASP A 23 -5.35 -12.60 0.63
CA ASP A 23 -5.77 -13.00 -0.71
C ASP A 23 -4.62 -12.94 -1.71
N ARG A 24 -4.29 -14.10 -2.29
CA ARG A 24 -3.23 -14.29 -3.31
C ARG A 24 -3.77 -14.48 -4.73
N ARG A 25 -5.10 -14.45 -4.91
CA ARG A 25 -5.78 -14.91 -6.14
C ARG A 25 -6.07 -13.78 -7.12
N HIS A 26 -6.20 -12.54 -6.65
CA HIS A 26 -6.67 -11.42 -7.47
C HIS A 26 -5.86 -10.14 -7.25
N GLU A 27 -4.68 -10.06 -7.86
CA GLU A 27 -3.80 -8.89 -7.76
C GLU A 27 -4.52 -7.58 -8.17
N THR A 28 -5.41 -7.64 -9.16
CA THR A 28 -6.14 -6.46 -9.65
C THR A 28 -7.32 -6.03 -8.76
N ALA A 29 -8.08 -6.99 -8.23
CA ALA A 29 -9.19 -6.69 -7.31
C ALA A 29 -8.63 -6.16 -5.99
N PHE A 30 -7.56 -6.80 -5.50
CA PHE A 30 -6.81 -6.34 -4.33
C PHE A 30 -6.27 -4.93 -4.52
N ALA A 31 -5.70 -4.59 -5.68
CA ALA A 31 -5.21 -3.23 -5.93
C ALA A 31 -6.34 -2.18 -5.92
N THR A 32 -7.56 -2.52 -6.36
CA THR A 32 -8.71 -1.60 -6.30
C THR A 32 -9.16 -1.38 -4.85
N LEU A 33 -9.32 -2.47 -4.10
CA LEU A 33 -9.68 -2.43 -2.68
C LEU A 33 -8.61 -1.72 -1.84
N ALA A 34 -7.33 -1.89 -2.18
CA ALA A 34 -6.23 -1.21 -1.51
C ALA A 34 -6.31 0.31 -1.67
N LEU A 35 -6.67 0.79 -2.86
CA LEU A 35 -6.85 2.23 -3.10
C LEU A 35 -8.03 2.78 -2.32
N GLU A 36 -9.16 2.08 -2.30
CA GLU A 36 -10.33 2.46 -1.51
C GLU A 36 -9.96 2.61 -0.02
N LYS A 37 -9.18 1.67 0.53
CA LYS A 37 -8.73 1.75 1.92
C LYS A 37 -7.71 2.85 2.18
N ILE A 38 -6.86 3.17 1.21
CA ILE A 38 -5.98 4.34 1.31
C ILE A 38 -6.82 5.62 1.34
N ASP A 39 -7.83 5.74 0.48
CA ASP A 39 -8.70 6.91 0.41
C ASP A 39 -9.53 7.09 1.69
N GLU A 40 -10.08 6.01 2.25
CA GLU A 40 -10.72 6.02 3.57
C GLU A 40 -9.78 6.58 4.64
N TRP A 41 -8.56 6.02 4.73
CA TRP A 41 -7.57 6.47 5.71
C TRP A 41 -7.21 7.94 5.51
N VAL A 42 -7.01 8.37 4.26
CA VAL A 42 -6.64 9.74 3.92
C VAL A 42 -7.75 10.73 4.29
N ASN A 43 -9.01 10.38 4.05
CA ASN A 43 -10.16 11.22 4.41
C ASN A 43 -10.30 11.41 5.92
N GLU A 44 -9.91 10.41 6.71
CA GLU A 44 -9.97 10.48 8.18
C GLU A 44 -8.77 11.17 8.81
N ASN A 45 -7.57 11.01 8.23
CA ASN A 45 -6.31 11.34 8.90
C ASN A 45 -5.56 12.52 8.29
N VAL A 46 -5.89 12.94 7.07
CA VAL A 46 -5.18 14.02 6.37
C VAL A 46 -6.08 15.27 6.33
N PRO A 47 -5.58 16.44 6.79
CA PRO A 47 -6.32 17.70 6.70
C PRO A 47 -6.75 18.00 5.27
N VAL A 48 -7.81 18.79 5.09
CA VAL A 48 -8.29 19.20 3.76
C VAL A 48 -7.14 19.71 2.89
N TYR A 49 -6.86 19.00 1.80
CA TYR A 49 -5.82 19.32 0.82
C TYR A 49 -6.44 19.62 -0.54
N ALA A 50 -5.84 20.56 -1.28
CA ALA A 50 -6.36 20.98 -2.58
C ALA A 50 -5.97 20.02 -3.72
N GLU A 51 -4.81 19.38 -3.60
CA GLU A 51 -4.26 18.43 -4.58
C GLU A 51 -3.49 17.32 -3.87
N CYS A 52 -3.61 16.10 -4.38
CA CYS A 52 -2.79 14.96 -4.00
C CYS A 52 -2.27 14.23 -5.24
N LEU A 53 -1.03 13.74 -5.13
CA LEU A 53 -0.32 12.96 -6.12
C LEU A 53 -0.14 11.54 -5.58
N TYR A 54 -0.70 10.56 -6.27
CA TYR A 54 -0.49 9.15 -5.96
C TYR A 54 0.64 8.61 -6.83
N ILE A 55 1.50 7.81 -6.23
CA ILE A 55 2.56 7.06 -6.91
C ILE A 55 2.39 5.61 -6.48
N SER A 56 2.26 4.68 -7.42
CA SER A 56 2.30 3.25 -7.15
C SER A 56 3.45 2.63 -7.93
N ASP A 57 3.88 1.43 -7.51
CA ASP A 57 4.76 0.66 -8.37
C ASP A 57 4.04 0.37 -9.70
N GLY A 58 4.77 0.37 -10.81
CA GLY A 58 4.20 0.14 -12.14
C GLY A 58 3.88 -1.33 -12.41
N ALA A 59 3.60 -2.16 -11.40
CA ALA A 59 3.27 -3.57 -11.62
C ALA A 59 2.09 -3.70 -12.59
N SER A 60 2.10 -4.75 -13.41
CA SER A 60 1.05 -4.97 -14.42
C SER A 60 -0.35 -5.05 -13.82
N ALA A 61 -0.46 -5.45 -12.54
CA ALA A 61 -1.71 -5.45 -11.77
C ALA A 61 -2.25 -4.06 -11.45
N HIS A 62 -1.39 -3.02 -11.42
CA HIS A 62 -1.75 -1.64 -11.11
C HIS A 62 -2.17 -0.84 -12.37
N ILE A 63 -1.84 -1.33 -13.57
CA ILE A 63 -2.01 -0.59 -14.83
C ILE A 63 -3.19 -1.13 -15.68
N LYS A 64 -3.71 -2.34 -15.42
CA LYS A 64 -4.58 -3.04 -16.38
C LYS A 64 -6.09 -3.02 -16.12
N ASN A 65 -6.63 -2.27 -15.15
CA ASN A 65 -8.08 -2.31 -14.94
C ASN A 65 -8.78 -0.97 -15.15
N ARG A 66 -9.72 -0.96 -16.12
CA ARG A 66 -10.73 0.08 -16.29
C ARG A 66 -11.43 0.45 -14.97
N ASN A 67 -11.52 -0.50 -14.03
CA ASN A 67 -12.08 -0.28 -12.71
C ASN A 67 -11.22 0.68 -11.87
N GLN A 68 -9.88 0.58 -11.93
CA GLN A 68 -9.00 1.52 -11.24
C GLN A 68 -9.10 2.91 -11.86
N ALA A 69 -9.10 3.00 -13.19
CA ALA A 69 -9.33 4.28 -13.89
C ALA A 69 -10.69 4.89 -13.55
N PHE A 70 -11.73 4.06 -13.43
CA PHE A 70 -13.07 4.47 -13.04
C PHE A 70 -13.11 4.99 -11.60
N GLU A 71 -12.57 4.26 -10.63
CA GLU A 71 -12.54 4.72 -9.23
C GLU A 71 -11.75 6.03 -9.07
N ILE A 72 -10.61 6.20 -9.76
CA ILE A 72 -9.90 7.48 -9.79
C ILE A 72 -10.80 8.61 -10.28
N SER A 73 -11.53 8.39 -11.37
CA SER A 73 -12.41 9.40 -11.94
C SER A 73 -13.59 9.77 -11.04
N ARG A 74 -13.91 8.91 -10.06
CA ARG A 74 -14.92 9.15 -9.05
C ARG A 74 -14.40 9.90 -7.83
N THR A 75 -13.09 9.85 -7.55
CA THR A 75 -12.52 10.55 -6.40
C THR A 75 -12.24 12.01 -6.74
N PRO A 76 -13.01 12.99 -6.22
CA PRO A 76 -12.87 14.41 -6.59
C PRO A 76 -11.53 15.04 -6.14
N ARG A 77 -10.74 14.31 -5.35
CA ARG A 77 -9.50 14.76 -4.72
C ARG A 77 -8.24 14.23 -5.40
N ILE A 78 -8.31 13.09 -6.10
CA ILE A 78 -7.16 12.49 -6.80
C ILE A 78 -7.03 13.17 -8.16
N ARG A 79 -6.08 14.10 -8.28
CA ARG A 79 -5.88 14.83 -9.54
C ARG A 79 -4.84 14.18 -10.44
N LYS A 80 -3.86 13.47 -9.87
CA LYS A 80 -2.76 12.85 -10.62
C LYS A 80 -2.32 11.55 -9.96
N TRP A 81 -2.18 10.51 -10.77
CA TRP A 81 -1.53 9.27 -10.38
C TRP A 81 -0.41 8.95 -11.38
N LEU A 82 0.80 8.83 -10.87
CA LEU A 82 1.97 8.42 -11.62
C LEU A 82 2.27 6.94 -11.41
N PHE A 83 2.32 6.20 -12.51
CA PHE A 83 2.83 4.84 -12.52
C PHE A 83 4.32 4.90 -12.81
N SER A 84 5.14 4.52 -11.83
CA SER A 84 6.58 4.45 -12.01
C SER A 84 6.97 2.99 -12.29
N ALA A 85 7.12 2.65 -13.57
CA ALA A 85 7.68 1.37 -14.00
C ALA A 85 9.20 1.55 -14.17
N PRO A 86 10.04 0.83 -13.42
CA PRO A 86 11.47 1.01 -13.51
C PRO A 86 12.02 0.34 -14.77
N GLY A 87 12.59 1.13 -15.68
CA GLY A 87 13.42 0.59 -16.78
C GLY A 87 14.77 0.05 -16.29
N HIS A 88 15.29 0.63 -15.20
CA HIS A 88 16.48 0.14 -14.47
C HIS A 88 16.67 0.75 -13.07
N ASP A 89 15.91 1.77 -12.67
CA ASP A 89 16.06 2.46 -11.39
C ASP A 89 14.84 2.28 -10.49
N LYS A 90 15.09 1.90 -9.24
CA LYS A 90 14.08 1.72 -8.19
C LYS A 90 13.17 2.95 -8.05
N ASN A 91 11.89 2.74 -7.81
CA ASN A 91 10.92 3.80 -7.57
C ASN A 91 10.68 4.03 -6.06
N ALA A 92 9.96 5.10 -5.72
CA ALA A 92 9.64 5.43 -4.32
C ALA A 92 8.78 4.37 -3.60
N CYS A 93 8.07 3.51 -4.34
CA CYS A 93 7.28 2.41 -3.79
C CYS A 93 8.14 1.18 -3.50
N ASP A 94 9.25 0.98 -4.22
CA ASP A 94 10.22 -0.08 -3.97
C ASP A 94 10.84 0.07 -2.59
N ASP A 95 11.12 1.29 -2.15
CA ASP A 95 11.60 1.57 -0.80
C ASP A 95 10.60 1.09 0.27
N VAL A 96 9.29 1.29 0.05
CA VAL A 96 8.25 0.81 0.96
C VAL A 96 8.24 -0.72 0.99
N VAL A 97 8.29 -1.37 -0.18
CA VAL A 97 8.33 -2.83 -0.29
C VAL A 97 9.57 -3.42 0.37
N VAL A 98 10.75 -2.83 0.14
CA VAL A 98 12.03 -3.26 0.70
C VAL A 98 12.01 -3.16 2.22
N VAL A 99 11.52 -2.04 2.75
CA VAL A 99 11.36 -1.85 4.20
C VAL A 99 10.43 -2.92 4.77
N VAL A 100 9.26 -3.12 4.17
CA VAL A 100 8.29 -4.13 4.63
C VAL A 100 8.92 -5.52 4.67
N LYS A 101 9.57 -5.93 3.59
CA LYS A 101 10.24 -7.24 3.49
C LYS A 101 11.37 -7.37 4.49
N HIS A 102 12.23 -6.37 4.62
CA HIS A 102 13.38 -6.40 5.51
C HIS A 102 12.96 -6.61 6.97
N PHE A 103 12.00 -5.82 7.45
CA PHE A 103 11.55 -5.92 8.84
C PHE A 103 10.74 -7.18 9.13
N THR A 104 9.91 -7.65 8.18
CA THR A 104 9.27 -8.96 8.27
C THR A 104 10.31 -10.07 8.42
N THR A 105 11.36 -10.00 7.60
CA THR A 105 12.47 -10.97 7.62
C THR A 105 13.22 -10.92 8.95
N VAL A 106 13.58 -9.72 9.41
CA VAL A 106 14.26 -9.53 10.70
C VAL A 106 13.40 -10.01 11.88
N HIS A 107 12.08 -9.77 11.84
CA HIS A 107 11.15 -10.29 12.86
C HIS A 107 11.16 -11.81 12.87
N ASN A 108 10.92 -12.45 11.72
CA ASN A 108 10.86 -13.91 11.60
C ASN A 108 12.18 -14.60 12.00
N PHE A 109 13.34 -13.95 11.80
CA PHE A 109 14.63 -14.49 12.26
C PHE A 109 14.90 -14.30 13.75
N ARG A 110 14.20 -13.38 14.42
CA ARG A 110 14.45 -13.04 15.83
C ARG A 110 13.36 -13.54 16.78
N CYS A 111 12.22 -13.97 16.26
CA CYS A 111 11.10 -14.45 17.05
C CYS A 111 11.15 -15.98 17.22
N SER A 112 10.31 -16.50 18.12
CA SER A 112 10.07 -17.93 18.23
C SER A 112 9.34 -18.45 16.98
N PRO A 113 9.46 -19.74 16.60
CA PRO A 113 8.71 -20.31 15.47
C PRO A 113 7.19 -20.13 15.55
N VAL A 114 6.64 -20.01 16.76
CA VAL A 114 5.20 -19.76 17.00
C VAL A 114 4.77 -18.32 16.72
N ASP A 115 5.72 -17.38 16.69
CA ASP A 115 5.48 -15.93 16.51
C ASP A 115 5.86 -15.45 15.10
N VAL A 116 6.20 -16.37 14.21
CA VAL A 116 6.54 -16.08 12.82
C VAL A 116 5.32 -15.51 12.12
N ILE A 117 5.52 -14.45 11.33
CA ILE A 117 4.47 -13.83 10.54
C ILE A 117 4.00 -14.82 9.47
N GLN A 118 2.75 -15.29 9.58
CA GLN A 118 2.14 -16.21 8.62
C GLN A 118 0.96 -15.58 7.87
N THR A 119 0.27 -14.63 8.52
CA THR A 119 -0.90 -13.94 7.99
C THR A 119 -0.66 -12.45 7.78
N ALA A 120 -1.55 -11.81 7.02
CA ALA A 120 -1.52 -10.36 6.84
C ALA A 120 -1.81 -9.62 8.15
N ASP A 121 -2.62 -10.21 9.02
CA ASP A 121 -2.89 -9.67 10.35
C ASP A 121 -1.65 -9.72 11.25
N ASP A 122 -0.93 -10.84 11.26
CA ASP A 122 0.34 -10.96 11.99
C ASP A 122 1.33 -9.89 11.52
N LEU A 123 1.40 -9.65 10.21
CA LEU A 123 2.27 -8.64 9.63
C LEU A 123 1.94 -7.25 10.19
N VAL A 124 0.66 -6.84 10.16
CA VAL A 124 0.26 -5.53 10.67
C VAL A 124 0.48 -5.45 12.19
N SER A 125 0.03 -6.45 12.94
CA SER A 125 0.11 -6.45 14.40
C SER A 125 1.55 -6.40 14.91
N ASN A 126 2.48 -7.11 14.27
CA ASN A 126 3.89 -7.14 14.69
C ASN A 126 4.71 -5.94 14.18
N LEU A 127 4.33 -5.33 13.06
CA LEU A 127 5.16 -4.31 12.40
C LEU A 127 4.63 -2.88 12.55
N ARG A 128 3.35 -2.68 12.91
CA ARG A 128 2.74 -1.34 13.05
C ARG A 128 3.47 -0.44 14.05
N SER A 129 3.92 -0.99 15.18
CA SER A 129 4.66 -0.22 16.20
C SER A 129 6.09 0.12 15.76
N ARG A 130 6.64 -0.60 14.78
CA ARG A 130 8.02 -0.42 14.31
C ARG A 130 8.12 0.64 13.21
N TRP A 131 7.01 1.04 12.57
CA TRP A 131 7.02 1.92 11.40
C TRP A 131 6.12 3.16 11.58
N PRO A 132 6.61 4.23 12.21
CA PRO A 132 5.84 5.48 12.28
C PRO A 132 5.68 6.16 10.91
N ASN A 133 6.50 5.79 9.92
CA ASN A 133 6.59 6.46 8.62
C ASN A 133 5.87 5.73 7.47
N VAL A 134 5.32 4.54 7.73
CA VAL A 134 4.52 3.76 6.77
C VAL A 134 3.19 3.42 7.42
N VAL A 135 2.11 3.82 6.77
CA VAL A 135 0.75 3.45 7.16
C VAL A 135 0.50 2.02 6.68
N LEU A 136 0.41 1.10 7.64
CA LEU A 136 0.05 -0.30 7.41
C LEU A 136 -1.47 -0.46 7.50
N ILE A 137 -2.07 -1.02 6.46
CA ILE A 137 -3.52 -1.27 6.40
C ILE A 137 -3.74 -2.76 6.12
N HIS A 138 -4.45 -3.45 7.02
CA HIS A 138 -4.88 -4.82 6.80
C HIS A 138 -6.23 -4.83 6.08
N VAL A 139 -6.34 -5.63 5.02
CA VAL A 139 -7.56 -5.85 4.26
C VAL A 139 -7.97 -7.32 4.35
N LEU A 140 -9.12 -7.54 4.97
CA LEU A 140 -9.76 -8.85 5.04
C LEU A 140 -10.19 -9.30 3.65
N ARG A 141 -10.17 -10.61 3.42
CA ARG A 141 -10.73 -11.20 2.21
C ARG A 141 -12.23 -10.92 2.18
N SER A 142 -12.71 -10.28 1.12
CA SER A 142 -14.14 -10.29 0.79
C SER A 142 -14.46 -11.65 0.18
N ASP A 143 -15.36 -12.40 0.81
CA ASP A 143 -15.84 -13.71 0.33
C ASP A 143 -16.65 -13.60 -0.96
#